data_AF-A0A093KQM2-F1
#
_entry.id   AF-A0A093KQM2-F1
#
_cell.length_a   1.000
_cell.length_b   1.000
_cell.length_c   1.000
_cell.angle_alpha   90.00
_cell.angle_beta   90.00
_cell.angle_gamma   90.00
#
_symmetry.space_group_name_H-M   'P 1'
#
loop_
_entity.id
_entity.type
_entity.pdbx_description
1 polymer ?
#
loop_
_entity_poly.entity_id
_entity_poly.type
_entity_poly.pdbx_seq_one_letter_code
_entity_poly.pdbx_strand_id
1 'polypeptide(L)'
;MVLNNDAEIIALEFGEIFKTLEMKKRQLLEDVENQRSKKEKEFQIWKKMKETHKKTVENFLKDCEKLVHECDPQRFLEVACGLNTRMKTQLDLMNIASSYEKAPEYTQKKMDIKPVVNEILALKLMPVDVRI
;
A
#
# COMPACT_ATOMS: atom_id res chain seq x y z
N MET A 1 30.89 -34.90 31.27
CA MET A 1 30.87 -33.41 31.28
C MET A 1 30.81 -32.82 29.86
N VAL A 2 31.46 -33.40 28.84
CA VAL A 2 31.44 -32.88 27.45
C VAL A 2 30.03 -32.81 26.83
N LEU A 3 29.15 -33.78 27.11
CA LEU A 3 27.76 -33.78 26.61
C LEU A 3 26.89 -32.63 27.14
N ASN A 4 27.13 -32.16 28.37
CA ASN A 4 26.44 -30.97 28.90
C ASN A 4 26.88 -29.70 28.18
N ASN A 5 28.13 -29.66 27.72
CA ASN A 5 28.70 -28.52 27.00
C ASN A 5 28.10 -28.39 25.59
N ASP A 6 27.95 -29.50 24.86
CA ASP A 6 27.32 -29.49 23.53
C ASP A 6 25.82 -29.16 23.61
N ALA A 7 25.12 -29.63 24.65
CA ALA A 7 23.71 -29.27 24.86
C ALA A 7 23.54 -27.76 25.15
N GLU A 8 24.42 -27.15 25.94
CA GLU A 8 24.44 -25.70 26.15
C GLU A 8 24.78 -24.93 24.86
N ILE A 9 25.72 -25.41 24.05
CA ILE A 9 26.06 -24.81 22.75
C ILE A 9 24.85 -24.85 21.81
N ILE A 10 24.18 -26.00 21.68
CA ILE A 10 22.96 -26.13 20.87
C ILE A 10 21.88 -25.16 21.35
N ALA A 11 21.65 -25.10 22.66
CA ALA A 11 20.63 -24.21 23.23
C ALA A 11 20.94 -22.73 22.98
N LEU A 12 22.21 -22.34 23.06
CA LEU A 12 22.66 -20.98 22.77
C LEU A 12 22.41 -20.62 21.30
N GLU A 13 22.92 -21.44 20.38
CA GLU A 13 22.85 -21.20 18.93
C GLU A 13 21.40 -21.16 18.42
N PHE A 14 20.57 -22.12 18.83
CA PHE A 14 19.14 -22.09 18.51
C PHE A 14 18.42 -20.91 19.17
N GLY A 15 18.88 -20.46 20.33
CA GLY A 15 18.41 -19.23 20.97
C GLY A 15 18.71 -17.98 20.16
N GLU A 16 19.90 -17.88 19.55
CA GLU A 16 20.27 -16.77 18.68
C GLU A 16 19.51 -16.80 17.34
N ILE A 17 19.40 -17.97 16.72
CA ILE A 17 18.58 -18.18 15.52
C ILE A 17 17.12 -17.76 15.78
N PHE A 18 16.56 -18.14 16.92
CA PHE A 18 15.21 -17.75 17.32
C PHE A 18 15.05 -16.23 17.43
N LYS A 19 16.00 -15.53 18.07
CA LYS A 19 15.99 -14.06 18.16
C LYS A 19 15.99 -13.42 16.78
N THR A 20 16.82 -13.93 15.86
CA THR A 20 16.89 -13.46 14.48
C THR A 20 15.57 -13.66 13.74
N LEU A 21 14.95 -14.83 13.89
CA LEU A 21 13.64 -15.14 13.30
C LEU A 21 12.53 -14.21 13.84
N GLU A 22 12.49 -13.95 15.14
CA GLU A 22 11.50 -13.05 15.75
C GLU A 22 11.70 -11.59 15.31
N MET A 23 12.95 -11.13 15.09
CA MET A 23 13.21 -9.82 14.48
C MET A 23 12.70 -9.75 13.04
N LYS A 24 13.01 -10.75 12.21
CA LYS A 24 12.53 -10.81 10.82
C LYS A 24 11.00 -10.86 10.73
N LYS A 25 10.36 -11.62 11.61
CA LYS A 25 8.88 -11.67 11.72
C LYS A 25 8.30 -10.29 12.03
N ARG A 26 8.86 -9.56 13.00
CA ARG A 26 8.41 -8.20 13.33
C ARG A 26 8.56 -7.25 12.14
N GLN A 27 9.70 -7.28 11.45
CA GLN A 27 9.92 -6.46 10.25
C GLN A 27 8.88 -6.76 9.17
N LEU A 28 8.56 -8.03 8.92
CA LEU A 28 7.56 -8.41 7.93
C LEU A 28 6.15 -7.91 8.31
N LEU A 29 5.78 -7.97 9.59
CA LEU A 29 4.51 -7.44 10.07
C LEU A 29 4.44 -5.92 9.91
N GLU A 30 5.50 -5.20 10.26
CA GLU A 30 5.59 -3.76 10.10
C GLU A 30 5.51 -3.36 8.62
N ASP A 31 6.21 -4.08 7.74
CA ASP A 31 6.16 -3.84 6.30
C ASP A 31 4.75 -4.02 5.72
N VAL A 32 4.02 -5.07 6.16
CA VAL A 32 2.62 -5.30 5.75
C VAL A 32 1.72 -4.18 6.23
N GLU A 33 1.88 -3.74 7.48
CA GLU A 33 1.10 -2.64 8.04
C GLU A 33 1.39 -1.31 7.31
N ASN A 34 2.66 -1.04 7.01
CA ASN A 34 3.07 0.15 6.27
C ASN A 34 2.50 0.15 4.85
N GLN A 35 2.53 -1.00 4.16
CA GLN A 35 1.88 -1.15 2.86
C GLN A 35 0.37 -0.92 2.94
N ARG A 36 -0.31 -1.49 3.94
CA ARG A 36 -1.74 -1.30 4.18
C ARG A 36 -2.06 0.17 4.42
N SER A 37 -1.34 0.82 5.32
CA SER A 37 -1.52 2.23 5.68
C SER A 37 -1.31 3.17 4.48
N LYS A 38 -0.28 2.92 3.67
CA LYS A 38 -0.05 3.68 2.43
C LYS A 38 -1.22 3.54 1.46
N LYS A 39 -1.69 2.32 1.21
CA LYS A 39 -2.82 2.05 0.32
C LYS A 39 -4.12 2.70 0.82
N GLU A 40 -4.36 2.65 2.14
CA GLU A 40 -5.52 3.32 2.73
C GLU A 40 -5.48 4.84 2.49
N LYS A 41 -4.31 5.48 2.69
CA LYS A 41 -4.15 6.91 2.42
C LYS A 41 -4.38 7.25 0.94
N GLU A 42 -3.83 6.46 0.03
CA GLU A 42 -4.04 6.61 -1.41
C GLU A 42 -5.53 6.48 -1.77
N PHE A 43 -6.21 5.48 -1.21
CA PHE A 43 -7.65 5.29 -1.40
C PHE A 43 -8.47 6.46 -0.87
N GLN A 44 -8.14 7.00 0.31
CA GLN A 44 -8.83 8.17 0.86
C GLN A 44 -8.63 9.43 0.00
N ILE A 45 -7.42 9.64 -0.54
CA ILE A 45 -7.14 10.74 -1.47
C ILE A 45 -7.98 10.58 -2.74
N TRP A 46 -7.97 9.38 -3.33
CA TRP A 46 -8.77 9.07 -4.53
C TRP A 46 -10.27 9.29 -4.28
N LYS A 47 -10.79 8.80 -3.15
CA LYS A 47 -12.19 8.98 -2.74
C LYS A 47 -12.54 10.47 -2.60
N LYS A 48 -11.68 11.26 -1.96
CA LYS A 48 -11.87 12.70 -1.80
C LYS A 48 -11.87 13.41 -3.16
N MET A 49 -10.94 13.05 -4.05
CA MET A 49 -10.86 13.60 -5.40
C MET A 49 -12.13 13.30 -6.20
N LYS A 50 -12.61 12.05 -6.17
CA LYS A 50 -13.86 11.64 -6.80
C LYS A 50 -15.08 12.41 -6.28
N GLU A 51 -15.18 12.58 -4.96
CA GLU A 51 -16.27 13.33 -4.33
C GLU A 51 -16.23 14.83 -4.68
N THR A 52 -15.05 15.44 -4.68
CA THR A 52 -14.87 16.83 -5.12
C THR A 52 -15.30 17.01 -6.57
N HIS A 53 -14.90 16.10 -7.46
CA HIS A 53 -15.31 16.17 -8.87
C HIS A 53 -16.83 16.02 -9.04
N LYS A 54 -17.46 15.08 -8.32
CA LYS A 54 -18.92 14.94 -8.32
C LYS A 54 -19.61 16.25 -7.96
N LYS A 55 -19.20 16.89 -6.86
CA LYS A 55 -19.77 18.17 -6.42
C LYS A 55 -19.57 19.30 -7.44
N THR A 56 -18.41 19.35 -8.08
CA THR A 56 -18.14 20.34 -9.14
C THR A 56 -19.09 20.16 -10.32
N VAL A 57 -19.29 18.92 -10.78
CA VAL A 57 -20.23 18.62 -11.87
C VAL A 57 -21.66 18.97 -11.47
N GLU A 58 -22.10 18.58 -10.28
CA GLU A 58 -23.43 18.94 -9.76
C GLU A 58 -23.66 20.46 -9.71
N ASN A 59 -22.63 21.24 -9.35
CA ASN A 59 -22.71 22.70 -9.37
C ASN A 59 -22.80 23.26 -10.79
N PHE A 60 -22.04 22.70 -11.74
CA PHE A 60 -22.17 23.11 -13.14
C PHE A 60 -23.56 22.80 -13.70
N LEU A 61 -24.16 21.66 -13.36
CA LEU A 61 -25.54 21.35 -13.76
C LEU A 61 -26.53 22.39 -13.22
N LYS A 62 -26.40 22.80 -11.96
CA LYS A 62 -27.22 23.88 -11.38
C LYS A 62 -27.03 25.22 -12.08
N ASP A 63 -25.80 25.54 -12.51
CA ASP A 63 -25.54 26.77 -13.25
C ASP A 63 -26.10 26.71 -14.68
N CYS A 64 -26.08 25.52 -15.31
CA CYS A 64 -26.78 25.29 -16.57
C CYS A 64 -28.30 25.47 -16.42
N GLU A 65 -28.93 24.98 -15.35
CA GLU A 65 -30.36 25.18 -15.09
C GLU A 65 -30.72 26.67 -14.98
N LYS A 66 -29.90 27.46 -14.30
CA LYS A 66 -30.11 28.92 -14.22
C LYS A 66 -29.98 29.61 -15.57
N LEU A 67 -29.03 29.14 -16.39
CA LEU A 67 -28.76 29.70 -17.71
C LEU A 67 -29.94 29.49 -18.69
N VAL A 68 -30.67 28.38 -18.58
CA VAL A 68 -31.86 28.11 -19.42
C VAL A 68 -32.92 29.21 -19.30
N HIS A 69 -32.95 29.94 -18.18
CA HIS A 69 -33.89 31.02 -17.93
C HIS A 69 -33.31 32.43 -18.16
N GLU A 70 -32.08 32.54 -18.67
CA GLU A 70 -31.48 33.85 -19.01
C GLU A 70 -32.09 34.38 -20.31
N CYS A 71 -32.68 35.57 -20.23
CA CYS A 71 -33.39 36.20 -21.33
C CYS A 71 -32.52 37.23 -22.07
N ASP A 72 -31.38 37.65 -21.49
CA ASP A 72 -30.42 38.51 -22.17
C ASP A 72 -29.47 37.67 -23.06
N PRO A 73 -29.54 37.79 -24.40
CA PRO A 73 -28.76 36.95 -25.31
C PRO A 73 -27.24 37.11 -25.15
N GLN A 74 -26.76 38.31 -24.82
CA GLN A 74 -25.34 38.56 -24.64
C GLN A 74 -24.83 37.85 -23.38
N ARG A 75 -25.49 38.07 -22.25
CA ARG A 75 -25.15 37.41 -20.99
C ARG A 75 -25.32 35.89 -21.04
N PHE A 76 -26.32 35.40 -21.77
CA PHE A 76 -26.47 33.97 -22.04
C PHE A 76 -25.22 33.41 -22.72
N LEU A 77 -24.78 34.01 -23.84
CA LEU A 77 -23.64 33.53 -24.60
C LEU A 77 -22.33 33.59 -23.79
N GLU A 78 -22.12 34.66 -23.02
CA GLU A 78 -20.94 34.81 -22.16
C GLU A 78 -20.88 33.71 -21.08
N VAL A 79 -21.99 33.48 -20.37
CA VAL A 79 -22.06 32.46 -19.32
C VAL A 79 -21.98 31.05 -19.90
N ALA A 80 -22.63 30.78 -21.04
CA ALA A 80 -22.59 29.49 -21.74
C ALA A 80 -21.15 29.12 -22.16
N CYS A 81 -20.44 30.05 -22.81
CA CYS A 81 -19.05 29.83 -23.22
C CYS A 81 -18.13 29.60 -22.03
N GLY A 82 -18.32 30.37 -20.96
CA GLY A 82 -17.56 30.23 -19.72
C GLY A 82 -17.81 28.91 -19.00
N LEU A 83 -19.05 28.41 -18.99
CA LEU A 83 -19.39 27.09 -18.43
C LEU A 83 -18.80 25.96 -19.28
N ASN A 84 -18.90 26.04 -20.61
CA ASN A 84 -18.37 25.03 -21.52
C ASN A 84 -16.84 24.85 -21.35
N THR A 85 -16.12 25.97 -21.24
CA THR A 85 -14.67 25.95 -21.00
C THR A 85 -14.32 25.27 -19.68
N ARG A 86 -15.01 25.64 -18.59
CA ARG A 86 -14.79 25.06 -17.26
C ARG A 86 -15.14 23.56 -17.20
N MET A 87 -16.21 23.15 -17.88
CA MET A 87 -16.62 21.75 -17.95
C MET A 87 -15.61 20.91 -18.73
N LYS A 88 -15.11 21.42 -19.87
CA LYS A 88 -14.03 20.77 -20.62
C LYS A 88 -12.79 20.55 -19.75
N THR A 89 -12.34 21.57 -19.01
CA THR A 89 -11.19 21.44 -18.10
C THR A 89 -11.41 20.38 -17.03
N GLN A 90 -12.62 20.28 -16.44
CA GLN A 90 -12.90 19.24 -15.45
C GLN A 90 -12.92 17.83 -16.07
N LEU A 91 -13.43 17.67 -17.30
CA LEU A 91 -13.39 16.39 -18.02
C LEU A 91 -11.96 15.97 -18.36
N ASP A 92 -11.10 16.91 -18.77
CA ASP A 92 -9.69 16.64 -19.03
C ASP A 92 -8.97 16.17 -17.76
N LEU A 93 -9.23 16.81 -16.61
CA LEU A 93 -8.70 16.39 -15.31
C LEU A 93 -9.19 14.99 -14.90
N MET A 94 -10.46 14.67 -15.16
CA MET A 94 -11.01 13.33 -14.90
C MET A 94 -10.32 12.26 -15.74
N ASN A 95 -10.09 12.50 -17.02
CA ASN A 95 -9.40 11.57 -17.91
C ASN A 95 -7.95 11.31 -17.48
N ILE A 96 -7.27 12.33 -16.94
CA ILE A 96 -5.94 12.16 -16.35
C ILE A 96 -6.03 11.30 -15.07
N ALA A 97 -7.02 11.60 -14.21
CA ALA A 97 -7.21 10.90 -12.94
C ALA A 97 -7.64 9.43 -13.09
N SER A 98 -8.41 9.07 -14.13
CA SER A 98 -8.86 7.69 -14.36
C SER A 98 -7.72 6.74 -14.71
N SER A 99 -6.58 7.25 -15.20
CA SER A 99 -5.38 6.43 -15.41
C SER A 99 -4.78 5.86 -14.11
N TYR A 100 -5.18 6.41 -12.95
CA TYR A 100 -4.79 5.94 -11.62
C TYR A 100 -5.74 4.89 -11.02
N GLU A 101 -6.78 4.45 -11.74
CA GLU A 101 -7.72 3.40 -11.27
C GLU A 101 -7.09 2.00 -11.13
N LYS A 102 -5.80 1.82 -11.40
CA LYS A 102 -5.15 0.53 -11.21
C LYS A 102 -5.27 0.11 -9.74
N ALA A 103 -5.87 -1.07 -9.53
CA ALA A 103 -5.92 -1.71 -8.24
C ALA A 103 -4.50 -1.79 -7.64
N PRO A 104 -4.31 -1.44 -6.36
CA PRO A 104 -2.98 -1.43 -5.77
C PRO A 104 -2.39 -2.86 -5.78
N GLU A 105 -1.36 -3.10 -6.59
CA GLU A 105 -0.69 -4.40 -6.63
C GLU A 105 -0.16 -4.75 -5.23
N TYR A 106 -0.55 -5.91 -4.72
CA TYR A 106 0.05 -6.49 -3.52
C TYR A 106 1.23 -7.33 -3.97
N THR A 107 2.44 -6.81 -3.78
CA THR A 107 3.65 -7.61 -3.97
C THR A 107 3.76 -8.59 -2.80
N GLN A 108 3.67 -9.89 -3.10
CA GLN A 108 3.85 -10.93 -2.09
C GLN A 108 5.30 -10.89 -1.58
N LYS A 109 5.51 -10.50 -0.31
CA LYS A 109 6.81 -10.63 0.34
C LYS A 109 6.98 -12.04 0.89
N LYS A 110 8.06 -12.70 0.49
CA LYS A 110 8.48 -14.00 1.03
C LYS A 110 9.65 -13.78 1.99
N MET A 111 9.64 -14.50 3.11
CA MET A 111 10.78 -14.54 4.02
C MET A 111 11.86 -15.45 3.44
N ASP A 112 13.08 -14.93 3.28
CA ASP A 112 14.23 -15.79 2.96
C ASP A 112 14.72 -16.50 4.23
N ILE A 113 14.52 -17.81 4.26
CA ILE A 113 14.92 -18.71 5.35
C ILE A 113 16.28 -19.35 5.11
N LYS A 114 16.86 -19.22 3.91
CA LYS A 114 18.14 -19.87 3.55
C LYS A 114 19.29 -19.53 4.52
N PRO A 115 19.45 -18.28 4.99
CA PRO A 115 20.49 -17.95 5.97
C PRO A 115 20.34 -18.73 7.28
N VAL A 116 19.10 -18.85 7.77
CA VAL A 116 18.80 -19.57 9.02
C VAL A 116 19.07 -21.06 8.88
N VAL A 117 18.69 -21.65 7.74
CA VAL A 117 19.00 -23.06 7.44
C VAL A 117 20.51 -23.29 7.39
N ASN A 118 21.26 -22.37 6.79
CA ASN A 118 22.72 -22.47 6.73
C ASN A 118 23.38 -22.37 8.11
N GLU A 119 22.89 -21.50 8.99
CA GLU A 119 23.36 -21.38 10.39
C GLU A 119 23.17 -22.70 11.14
N ILE A 120 21.98 -23.32 11.02
CA ILE A 120 21.70 -24.63 11.64
C ILE A 120 22.62 -25.72 11.09
N LEU A 121 22.82 -25.77 9.76
CA LEU A 121 23.67 -26.77 9.11
C LEU A 121 25.16 -26.61 9.45
N ALA A 122 25.58 -25.41 9.85
CA ALA A 122 26.96 -25.12 10.21
C ALA A 122 27.33 -25.56 11.65
N LEU A 123 26.34 -25.98 12.45
CA LEU A 123 26.57 -26.44 13.82
C LEU A 123 27.45 -27.70 13.83
N LYS A 124 28.58 -27.61 14.54
CA LYS A 124 29.50 -28.73 14.73
C LYS A 124 29.19 -29.42 16.06
N LEU A 125 28.48 -30.54 15.99
CA LEU A 125 28.13 -31.35 17.16
C LEU A 125 29.05 -32.57 17.26
N MET A 126 29.50 -32.93 18.46
CA MET A 126 30.26 -34.17 18.64
C MET A 126 29.32 -35.38 18.51
N PRO A 127 29.72 -36.44 17.79
CA PRO A 127 28.95 -37.67 17.76
C PRO A 127 28.87 -38.28 19.17
N VAL A 128 27.65 -38.63 19.60
CA VAL A 128 27.43 -39.36 20.84
C VAL A 128 27.74 -40.83 20.58
N ASP A 129 28.84 -41.35 21.14
CA ASP A 129 29.15 -42.78 21.05
C ASP A 129 28.21 -43.54 22.00
N VAL A 130 27.14 -44.10 21.46
CA VAL A 130 26.17 -44.94 22.18
C VAL A 130 26.75 -46.35 22.31
N ARG A 131 27.84 -46.50 23.07
CA ARG A 131 28.27 -47.84 23.50
C ARG A 131 27.42 -48.24 24.69
N ILE A 132 26.35 -48.99 24.38
CA ILE A 132 25.53 -49.75 25.33
C ILE A 132 26.38 -50.82 26.00
#